data_AF-A0A248LHM9-F1
#
_entry.id   AF-A0A248LHM9-F1
#
_cell.length_a   1.000
_cell.length_b   1.000
_cell.length_c   1.000
_cell.angle_alpha   90.00
_cell.angle_beta   90.00
_cell.angle_gamma   90.00
#
_symmetry.space_group_name_H-M   'P 1'
#
loop_
_entity.id
_entity.type
_entity.pdbx_description
1 polymer ?
#
loop_
_entity_poly.entity_id
_entity_poly.type
_entity_poly.pdbx_seq_one_letter_code
_entity_poly.pdbx_strand_id
1 'polypeptide(L)'
;MAAGHVYSSSEIRTAFAAIGVRYYEGMAIEEAIMMVRRFISEQMKSITLSGNSPDPASGISYDPGNRADCLYVKRAIAQRQLFMTLHPGVPLINYPEREALKNKASVMVRDHDLPLPTRCEWAEQWIAACFARSVTGSLSADDPLSFVCHPGFREYASHYLHADPAETSLRYGAEVAGVLLARYPAPDVLRIGPGMTLWQDC
;
A
#
# COMPACT_ATOMS: atom_id res chain seq x y z
N MET A 1 11.77 -9.24 -22.49
CA MET A 1 11.89 -8.67 -21.13
C MET A 1 10.88 -7.54 -21.03
N ALA A 2 9.75 -7.79 -20.36
CA ALA A 2 8.70 -6.79 -20.24
C ALA A 2 9.11 -5.77 -19.16
N ALA A 3 9.25 -4.51 -19.57
CA ALA A 3 9.47 -3.40 -18.66
C ALA A 3 8.28 -3.32 -17.71
N GLY A 4 8.54 -3.57 -16.42
CA GLY A 4 7.58 -3.24 -15.36
C GLY A 4 7.20 -1.77 -15.45
N HIS A 5 5.98 -1.43 -15.03
CA HIS A 5 5.47 -0.07 -15.05
C HIS A 5 6.51 0.89 -14.45
N VAL A 6 7.09 1.75 -15.30
CA VAL A 6 7.92 2.87 -14.86
C VAL A 6 6.95 3.93 -14.38
N TYR A 7 7.10 4.36 -13.13
CA TYR A 7 6.26 5.42 -12.57
C TYR A 7 6.38 6.66 -13.42
N SER A 8 5.26 7.35 -13.61
CA SER A 8 5.32 8.67 -14.20
C SER A 8 6.15 9.58 -13.29
N SER A 9 6.90 10.52 -13.89
CA SER A 9 7.67 11.49 -13.10
C SER A 9 6.77 12.28 -12.13
N SER A 10 5.45 12.36 -12.34
CA SER A 10 4.47 12.96 -11.43
C SER A 10 4.22 12.15 -10.15
N GLU A 11 4.18 10.83 -10.22
CA GLU A 11 3.93 9.96 -9.05
C GLU A 11 5.17 9.91 -8.16
N ILE A 12 6.34 9.80 -8.78
CA ILE A 12 7.65 9.94 -8.12
C ILE A 12 7.75 11.32 -7.43
N ARG A 13 7.35 12.39 -8.13
CA ARG A 13 7.29 13.75 -7.56
C ARG A 13 6.40 13.87 -6.34
N THR A 14 5.20 13.28 -6.41
CA THR A 14 4.24 13.32 -5.31
C THR A 14 4.75 12.57 -4.08
N ALA A 15 5.32 11.38 -4.31
CA ALA A 15 5.93 10.59 -3.24
C ALA A 15 7.12 11.31 -2.60
N PHE A 16 7.96 11.99 -3.38
CA PHE A 16 9.11 12.73 -2.86
C PHE A 16 8.73 14.03 -2.15
N ALA A 17 7.77 14.78 -2.67
CA ALA A 17 7.26 15.98 -2.03
C ALA A 17 6.66 15.67 -0.64
N ALA A 18 5.92 14.58 -0.52
CA ALA A 18 5.27 14.18 0.73
C ALA A 18 6.26 13.75 1.84
N ILE A 19 7.52 13.51 1.50
CA ILE A 19 8.57 13.10 2.45
C ILE A 19 9.58 14.24 2.67
N GLY A 20 9.25 15.45 2.23
CA GLY A 20 10.07 16.65 2.37
C GLY A 20 11.26 16.71 1.40
N VAL A 21 11.35 15.78 0.45
CA VAL A 21 12.35 15.81 -0.62
C VAL A 21 11.86 16.76 -1.71
N ARG A 22 12.43 17.97 -1.77
CA ARG A 22 12.09 18.96 -2.80
C ARG A 22 12.57 18.48 -4.16
N TYR A 23 11.65 17.99 -4.97
CA TYR A 23 11.87 17.70 -6.37
C TYR A 23 11.60 18.97 -7.19
N TYR A 24 12.50 19.29 -8.13
CA TYR A 24 12.34 20.42 -9.05
C TYR A 24 12.20 19.91 -10.49
N GLU A 25 11.52 20.70 -11.32
CA GLU A 25 11.27 20.36 -12.72
C GLU A 25 12.61 20.26 -13.47
N GLY A 26 12.88 19.09 -14.06
CA GLY A 26 14.16 18.77 -14.70
C GLY A 26 15.12 17.87 -13.90
N MET A 27 14.80 17.52 -12.64
CA MET A 27 15.60 16.58 -11.85
C MET A 27 15.59 15.17 -12.48
N ALA A 28 16.78 14.60 -12.70
CA ALA A 28 16.91 13.23 -13.20
C ALA A 28 16.32 12.22 -12.20
N ILE A 29 15.75 11.13 -12.68
CA ILE A 29 15.15 10.10 -11.81
C ILE A 29 16.22 9.55 -10.85
N GLU A 30 17.43 9.28 -11.34
CA GLU A 30 18.57 8.77 -10.57
C GLU A 30 18.95 9.69 -9.39
N GLU A 31 18.92 11.01 -9.58
CA GLU A 31 19.18 11.98 -8.53
C GLU A 31 18.12 11.89 -7.43
N ALA A 32 16.86 11.73 -7.84
CA ALA A 32 15.74 11.63 -6.93
C ALA A 32 15.75 10.29 -6.15
N ILE A 33 16.16 9.19 -6.80
CA ILE A 33 16.44 7.90 -6.14
C ILE A 33 17.50 8.07 -5.04
N MET A 34 18.58 8.79 -5.32
CA MET A 34 19.64 9.05 -4.34
C MET A 34 19.13 9.87 -3.15
N MET A 35 18.29 10.87 -3.37
CA MET A 35 17.72 11.68 -2.28
C MET A 35 16.87 10.84 -1.33
N VAL A 36 16.07 9.91 -1.84
CA VAL A 36 15.26 9.01 -1.00
C VAL A 36 16.10 7.99 -0.25
N ARG A 37 17.13 7.42 -0.90
CA ARG A 37 18.13 6.58 -0.23
C ARG A 37 18.74 7.32 0.97
N ARG A 38 19.10 8.59 0.79
CA ARG A 38 19.63 9.42 1.87
C ARG A 38 18.59 9.69 2.95
N PHE A 39 17.36 10.05 2.59
CA PHE A 39 16.29 10.28 3.55
C PHE A 39 16.02 9.04 4.43
N ILE A 40 15.85 7.87 3.82
CA ILE A 40 15.67 6.61 4.56
C ILE A 40 16.87 6.34 5.45
N SER A 41 18.09 6.54 4.95
CA SER A 41 19.29 6.34 5.76
C SER A 41 19.37 7.29 6.97
N GLU A 42 18.85 8.51 6.88
CA GLU A 42 18.76 9.42 8.03
C GLU A 42 17.66 8.99 9.01
N GLN A 43 16.47 8.62 8.52
CA GLN A 43 15.38 8.10 9.35
C GLN A 43 15.79 6.85 10.13
N MET A 44 16.55 5.95 9.49
CA MET A 44 17.09 4.76 10.15
C MET A 44 17.96 5.08 11.39
N LYS A 45 18.70 6.19 11.37
CA LYS A 45 19.56 6.55 12.50
C LYS A 45 18.75 6.90 13.74
N SER A 46 17.55 7.47 13.57
CA SER A 46 16.62 7.78 14.66
C SER A 46 15.80 6.59 15.17
N ILE A 47 15.80 5.46 14.44
CA ILE A 47 15.06 4.27 14.87
C ILE A 47 15.83 3.52 15.95
N THR A 48 15.22 3.39 17.12
CA THR A 48 15.65 2.49 18.20
C THR A 48 14.88 1.19 18.09
N LEU A 49 15.59 0.07 17.99
CA LEU A 49 14.96 -1.25 17.96
C LEU A 49 14.50 -1.67 19.35
N SER A 50 13.42 -2.42 19.42
CA SER A 50 12.81 -2.83 20.69
C SER A 50 13.67 -3.74 21.56
N GLY A 51 14.64 -4.44 20.94
CA GLY A 51 15.39 -5.52 21.59
C GLY A 51 14.67 -6.87 21.57
N ASN A 52 13.41 -6.89 21.16
CA ASN A 52 12.59 -8.11 21.03
C ASN A 52 12.66 -8.64 19.60
N SER A 53 12.65 -9.96 19.45
CA SER A 53 12.65 -10.64 18.15
C SER A 53 11.44 -11.57 18.07
N PRO A 54 10.49 -11.35 17.12
CA PRO A 54 10.48 -10.31 16.09
C PRO A 54 10.28 -8.89 16.64
N ASP A 55 10.82 -7.89 15.93
CA ASP A 55 10.60 -6.49 16.30
C ASP A 55 9.12 -6.10 16.10
N PRO A 56 8.43 -5.52 17.09
CA PRO A 56 7.00 -5.22 16.99
C PRO A 56 6.61 -4.29 15.84
N ALA A 57 7.48 -3.36 15.43
CA ALA A 57 7.16 -2.36 14.41
C ALA A 57 7.29 -2.92 12.98
N SER A 58 8.19 -3.88 12.78
CA SER A 58 8.42 -4.52 11.47
C SER A 58 7.80 -5.91 11.34
N GLY A 59 7.64 -6.64 12.45
CA GLY A 59 7.32 -8.07 12.46
C GLY A 59 8.49 -8.98 12.06
N ILE A 60 9.71 -8.43 11.92
CA ILE A 60 10.89 -9.14 11.40
C ILE A 60 11.75 -9.62 12.57
N SER A 61 12.13 -10.91 12.55
CA SER A 61 13.12 -11.47 13.47
C SER A 61 14.52 -10.99 13.14
N TYR A 62 15.28 -10.63 14.17
CA TYR A 62 16.68 -10.22 14.06
C TYR A 62 17.48 -10.65 15.30
N ASP A 63 18.81 -10.75 15.14
CA ASP A 63 19.74 -10.88 16.26
C ASP A 63 20.22 -9.46 16.69
N PRO A 64 19.95 -9.03 17.95
CA PRO A 64 20.44 -7.75 18.47
C PRO A 64 21.97 -7.62 18.49
N GLY A 65 22.70 -8.74 18.54
CA GLY A 65 24.16 -8.77 18.45
C GLY A 65 24.69 -8.61 17.03
N ASN A 66 23.85 -8.83 16.01
CA ASN A 66 24.21 -8.74 14.61
C ASN A 66 23.85 -7.37 14.03
N ARG A 67 24.90 -6.58 13.72
CA ARG A 67 24.75 -5.25 13.13
C ARG A 67 24.00 -5.25 11.79
N ALA A 68 24.21 -6.27 10.96
CA ALA A 68 23.55 -6.34 9.65
C ALA A 68 22.04 -6.56 9.80
N ASP A 69 21.63 -7.46 10.68
CA ASP A 69 20.22 -7.75 10.94
C ASP A 69 19.53 -6.51 11.55
N CYS A 70 20.20 -5.85 12.50
CA CYS A 70 19.70 -4.60 13.07
C CYS A 70 19.50 -3.50 12.01
N LEU A 71 20.44 -3.36 11.07
CA LEU A 71 20.31 -2.40 9.96
C LEU A 71 19.17 -2.77 9.02
N TYR A 72 18.98 -4.05 8.72
CA TYR A 72 17.90 -4.55 7.89
C TYR A 72 16.53 -4.22 8.50
N VAL A 73 16.33 -4.52 9.80
CA VAL A 73 15.08 -4.20 10.50
C VAL A 73 14.82 -2.69 10.52
N LYS A 74 15.84 -1.87 10.80
CA LYS A 74 15.69 -0.40 10.76
C LYS A 74 15.26 0.11 9.38
N ARG A 75 15.81 -0.46 8.29
CA ARG A 75 15.37 -0.12 6.92
C ARG A 75 13.90 -0.46 6.70
N ALA A 76 13.49 -1.65 7.10
CA ALA A 76 12.10 -2.09 6.98
C ALA A 76 11.15 -1.16 7.75
N ILE A 77 11.49 -0.77 8.99
CA ILE A 77 10.68 0.17 9.79
C ILE A 77 10.60 1.53 9.10
N ALA A 78 11.73 2.08 8.63
CA ALA A 78 11.77 3.37 7.95
C ALA A 78 10.89 3.37 6.69
N GLN A 79 10.93 2.30 5.88
CA GLN A 79 10.08 2.15 4.71
C GLN A 79 8.59 2.01 5.05
N ARG A 80 8.26 1.29 6.13
CA ARG A 80 6.87 1.17 6.59
C ARG A 80 6.31 2.52 7.02
N GLN A 81 7.10 3.28 7.79
CA GLN A 81 6.76 4.65 8.18
C GLN A 81 6.57 5.55 6.96
N LEU A 82 7.49 5.47 5.99
CA LEU A 82 7.43 6.20 4.74
C LEU A 82 6.13 5.93 3.97
N PHE A 83 5.80 4.64 3.78
CA PHE A 83 4.56 4.24 3.13
C PHE A 83 3.33 4.77 3.87
N MET A 84 3.28 4.65 5.19
CA MET A 84 2.13 5.13 5.98
C MET A 84 1.98 6.66 5.95
N THR A 85 3.09 7.41 5.83
CA THR A 85 3.04 8.87 5.60
C THR A 85 2.43 9.19 4.23
N LEU A 86 2.75 8.41 3.20
CA LEU A 86 2.20 8.58 1.84
C LEU A 86 0.75 8.12 1.72
N HIS A 87 0.33 7.18 2.57
CA HIS A 87 -1.00 6.57 2.55
C HIS A 87 -1.63 6.60 3.95
N PRO A 88 -2.01 7.79 4.48
CA PRO A 88 -2.51 7.92 5.85
C PRO A 88 -3.80 7.13 6.13
N GLY A 89 -4.55 6.76 5.08
CA GLY A 89 -5.73 5.90 5.18
C GLY A 89 -5.46 4.39 5.12
N VAL A 90 -4.20 3.97 4.97
CA VAL A 90 -3.80 2.56 4.78
C VAL A 90 -2.79 2.18 5.87
N PRO A 91 -3.26 1.75 7.05
CA PRO A 91 -2.34 1.35 8.11
C PRO A 91 -1.72 -0.01 7.78
N LEU A 92 -0.39 -0.12 7.89
CA LEU A 92 0.33 -1.39 7.74
C LEU A 92 0.25 -2.23 9.03
N ILE A 93 -0.97 -2.63 9.40
CA ILE A 93 -1.24 -3.47 10.57
C ILE A 93 -0.73 -4.90 10.41
N ASN A 94 -0.49 -5.59 11.53
CA ASN A 94 -0.03 -6.98 11.51
C ASN A 94 -1.14 -7.94 11.05
N TYR A 95 -0.80 -9.21 10.78
CA TYR A 95 -1.75 -10.19 10.25
C TYR A 95 -2.99 -10.37 11.16
N PRO A 96 -2.87 -10.59 12.49
CA PRO A 96 -4.03 -10.68 13.37
C PRO A 96 -4.94 -9.45 13.35
N GLU A 97 -4.38 -8.25 13.46
CA GLU A 97 -5.11 -6.98 13.41
C GLU A 97 -5.85 -6.82 12.08
N ARG A 98 -5.20 -7.20 10.98
CA ARG A 98 -5.79 -7.15 9.64
C ARG A 98 -7.00 -8.05 9.52
N GLU A 99 -6.90 -9.30 9.98
CA GLU A 99 -8.05 -10.21 9.93
C GLU A 99 -9.17 -9.75 10.87
N ALA A 100 -8.84 -9.20 12.05
CA ALA A 100 -9.84 -8.59 12.93
C ALA A 100 -10.55 -7.41 12.26
N LEU A 101 -9.82 -6.52 11.58
CA LEU A 101 -10.39 -5.39 10.84
C LEU A 101 -11.31 -5.86 9.70
N LYS A 102 -10.86 -6.84 8.90
CA LYS A 102 -11.68 -7.41 7.81
C LYS A 102 -12.96 -8.07 8.33
N ASN A 103 -12.86 -8.84 9.42
CA ASN A 103 -14.02 -9.48 10.03
C ASN A 103 -15.02 -8.43 10.54
N LYS A 104 -14.52 -7.39 11.23
CA LYS A 104 -15.36 -6.28 11.69
C LYS A 104 -16.02 -5.55 10.52
N ALA A 105 -15.25 -5.19 9.49
CA ALA A 105 -15.77 -4.55 8.29
C ALA A 105 -16.83 -5.43 7.60
N SER A 106 -16.65 -6.74 7.57
CA SER A 106 -17.63 -7.68 7.00
C SER A 106 -18.99 -7.62 7.66
N VAL A 107 -19.02 -7.47 8.98
CA VAL A 107 -20.27 -7.35 9.73
C VAL A 107 -20.89 -5.99 9.45
N MET A 108 -20.09 -4.92 9.58
CA MET A 108 -20.58 -3.54 9.49
C MET A 108 -21.09 -3.18 8.09
N VAL A 109 -20.47 -3.68 7.02
CA VAL A 109 -20.93 -3.39 5.65
C VAL A 109 -22.30 -3.99 5.37
N ARG A 110 -22.61 -5.14 6.00
CA ARG A 110 -23.88 -5.87 5.81
C ARG A 110 -24.96 -5.46 6.81
N ASP A 111 -24.63 -4.61 7.77
CA ASP A 111 -25.57 -4.12 8.77
C ASP A 111 -26.46 -3.03 8.17
N HIS A 112 -27.68 -3.40 7.78
CA HIS A 112 -28.64 -2.49 7.17
C HIS A 112 -29.16 -1.39 8.12
N ASP A 113 -28.94 -1.54 9.43
CA ASP A 113 -29.29 -0.50 10.41
C ASP A 113 -28.28 0.65 10.38
N LEU A 114 -27.09 0.44 9.80
CA LEU A 114 -26.09 1.49 9.63
C LEU A 114 -26.37 2.35 8.39
N PRO A 115 -26.17 3.69 8.49
CA PRO A 115 -26.24 4.58 7.35
C PRO A 115 -25.30 4.13 6.21
N LEU A 116 -25.76 4.25 4.97
CA LEU A 116 -24.99 3.88 3.78
C LEU A 116 -23.56 4.49 3.75
N PRO A 117 -23.35 5.77 4.12
CA PRO A 117 -21.99 6.34 4.18
C PRO A 117 -21.08 5.59 5.15
N THR A 118 -21.57 5.23 6.33
CA THR A 118 -20.81 4.46 7.33
C THR A 118 -20.49 3.06 6.83
N ARG A 119 -21.44 2.39 6.18
CA ARG A 119 -21.18 1.09 5.52
C ARG A 119 -20.08 1.21 4.44
N CYS A 120 -20.11 2.28 3.65
CA CYS A 120 -19.08 2.55 2.63
C CYS A 120 -17.69 2.78 3.25
N GLU A 121 -17.60 3.53 4.35
CA GLU A 121 -16.34 3.73 5.08
C GLU A 121 -15.76 2.40 5.59
N TRP A 122 -16.60 1.50 6.10
CA TRP A 122 -16.17 0.16 6.49
C TRP A 122 -15.69 -0.69 5.32
N ALA A 123 -16.35 -0.59 4.16
CA ALA A 123 -15.89 -1.27 2.96
C ALA A 123 -14.54 -0.73 2.48
N GLU A 124 -14.31 0.58 2.55
CA GLU A 124 -13.00 1.17 2.23
C GLU A 124 -11.91 0.73 3.20
N GLN A 125 -12.20 0.62 4.50
CA GLN A 125 -11.25 0.06 5.48
C GLN A 125 -10.90 -1.40 5.14
N TRP A 126 -11.86 -2.18 4.66
CA TRP A 126 -11.57 -3.53 4.15
C TRP A 126 -10.60 -3.47 2.98
N ILE A 127 -10.90 -2.68 1.95
CA ILE A 127 -10.06 -2.57 0.74
C ILE A 127 -8.66 -2.08 1.13
N ALA A 128 -8.55 -1.12 2.06
CA ALA A 128 -7.27 -0.66 2.61
C ALA A 128 -6.50 -1.79 3.31
N ALA A 129 -7.17 -2.65 4.07
CA ALA A 129 -6.54 -3.83 4.68
C ALA A 129 -6.02 -4.84 3.64
N CYS A 130 -6.77 -5.04 2.54
CA CYS A 130 -6.34 -5.85 1.41
C CYS A 130 -5.12 -5.24 0.71
N PHE A 131 -5.14 -3.92 0.48
CA PHE A 131 -4.04 -3.17 -0.12
C PHE A 131 -2.78 -3.22 0.75
N ALA A 132 -2.90 -3.01 2.06
CA ALA A 132 -1.80 -3.08 3.01
C ALA A 132 -1.05 -4.42 2.95
N ARG A 133 -1.78 -5.54 2.78
CA ARG A 133 -1.17 -6.87 2.57
C ARG A 133 -0.36 -6.93 1.27
N SER A 134 -0.92 -6.42 0.18
CA SER A 134 -0.27 -6.39 -1.14
C SER A 134 1.04 -5.60 -1.10
N VAL A 135 0.98 -4.42 -0.48
CA VAL A 135 2.14 -3.54 -0.29
C VAL A 135 3.19 -4.19 0.59
N THR A 136 2.81 -4.84 1.69
CA THR A 136 3.78 -5.44 2.63
C THR A 136 4.69 -6.46 1.93
N GLY A 137 4.18 -7.22 0.96
CA GLY A 137 5.00 -8.13 0.16
C GLY A 137 5.96 -7.45 -0.82
N SER A 138 5.72 -6.16 -1.11
CA SER A 138 6.52 -5.35 -2.02
C SER A 138 7.45 -4.37 -1.30
N LEU A 139 7.38 -4.25 0.02
CA LEU A 139 8.33 -3.49 0.82
C LEU A 139 9.60 -4.34 1.04
N SER A 140 10.70 -3.92 0.43
CA SER A 140 11.98 -4.62 0.51
C SER A 140 13.00 -3.73 1.20
N ALA A 141 13.53 -4.18 2.33
CA ALA A 141 14.58 -3.45 3.04
C ALA A 141 15.87 -3.28 2.21
N ASP A 142 16.04 -4.04 1.13
CA ASP A 142 17.16 -3.91 0.20
C ASP A 142 16.91 -2.87 -0.90
N ASP A 143 15.65 -2.56 -1.19
CA ASP A 143 15.26 -1.56 -2.19
C ASP A 143 14.43 -0.41 -1.56
N PRO A 144 15.05 0.76 -1.33
CA PRO A 144 14.40 1.94 -0.75
C PRO A 144 13.21 2.47 -1.55
N LEU A 145 13.05 2.08 -2.81
CA LEU A 145 11.97 2.52 -3.68
C LEU A 145 10.97 1.42 -4.02
N SER A 146 11.05 0.27 -3.36
CA SER A 146 10.18 -0.86 -3.70
C SER A 146 8.68 -0.56 -3.51
N PHE A 147 8.34 0.40 -2.64
CA PHE A 147 6.97 0.91 -2.50
C PHE A 147 6.51 1.73 -3.70
N VAL A 148 7.44 2.43 -4.37
CA VAL A 148 7.27 3.09 -5.67
C VAL A 148 7.40 2.07 -6.81
N CYS A 149 7.14 0.78 -6.57
CA CYS A 149 6.88 -0.20 -7.62
C CYS A 149 5.48 -0.82 -7.50
N HIS A 150 4.75 -0.47 -6.44
CA HIS A 150 3.40 -0.95 -6.14
C HIS A 150 2.31 0.07 -6.55
N PRO A 151 1.21 -0.36 -7.22
CA PRO A 151 0.12 0.53 -7.60
C PRO A 151 -0.41 1.33 -6.40
N GLY A 152 -0.87 2.55 -6.64
CA GLY A 152 -1.45 3.39 -5.59
C GLY A 152 -2.76 2.82 -5.06
N PHE A 153 -3.22 3.25 -3.89
CA PHE A 153 -4.45 2.73 -3.27
C PHE A 153 -5.68 2.85 -4.19
N ARG A 154 -5.84 3.98 -4.87
CA ARG A 154 -6.99 4.22 -5.77
C ARG A 154 -6.99 3.28 -6.97
N GLU A 155 -5.82 3.06 -7.57
CA GLU A 155 -5.62 2.13 -8.67
C GLU A 155 -5.89 0.70 -8.20
N TYR A 156 -5.29 0.29 -7.08
CA TYR A 156 -5.55 -1.01 -6.47
C TYR A 156 -7.03 -1.24 -6.18
N ALA A 157 -7.72 -0.27 -5.57
CA ALA A 157 -9.13 -0.36 -5.25
C ALA A 157 -9.99 -0.52 -6.50
N SER A 158 -9.67 0.21 -7.56
CA SER A 158 -10.34 0.05 -8.86
C SER A 158 -10.15 -1.38 -9.41
N HIS A 159 -8.92 -1.87 -9.52
CA HIS A 159 -8.67 -3.25 -9.96
C HIS A 159 -9.37 -4.28 -9.07
N TYR A 160 -9.35 -4.09 -7.75
CA TYR A 160 -9.94 -5.01 -6.79
C TYR A 160 -11.46 -5.10 -6.92
N LEU A 161 -12.13 -3.99 -7.17
CA LEU A 161 -13.60 -3.93 -7.31
C LEU A 161 -14.08 -4.42 -8.69
N HIS A 162 -13.31 -4.12 -9.74
CA HIS A 162 -13.68 -4.43 -11.13
C HIS A 162 -13.17 -5.78 -11.63
N ALA A 163 -12.30 -6.48 -10.89
CA ALA A 163 -11.87 -7.83 -11.25
C ALA A 163 -13.03 -8.84 -11.28
N ASP A 164 -14.02 -8.69 -10.39
CA ASP A 164 -15.28 -9.43 -10.40
C ASP A 164 -16.40 -8.57 -9.77
N PRO A 165 -17.16 -7.82 -10.59
CA PRO A 165 -18.23 -6.95 -10.09
C PRO A 165 -19.39 -7.71 -9.41
N ALA A 166 -19.63 -8.96 -9.81
CA ALA A 166 -20.68 -9.79 -9.21
C ALA A 166 -20.26 -10.22 -7.79
N GLU A 167 -19.00 -10.64 -7.62
CA GLU A 167 -18.45 -10.94 -6.30
C GLU A 167 -18.39 -9.69 -5.42
N THR A 168 -18.02 -8.53 -5.98
CA THR A 168 -18.04 -7.24 -5.26
C THR A 168 -19.44 -6.93 -4.71
N SER A 169 -20.47 -7.12 -5.52
CA SER A 169 -21.87 -6.93 -5.11
C SER A 169 -22.30 -7.92 -4.04
N LEU A 170 -21.87 -9.19 -4.13
CA LEU A 170 -22.13 -10.20 -3.11
C LEU A 170 -21.39 -9.92 -1.78
N ARG A 171 -20.16 -9.41 -1.88
CA ARG A 171 -19.29 -9.14 -0.73
C ARG A 171 -19.81 -7.97 0.10
N TYR A 172 -20.14 -6.86 -0.56
CA TYR A 172 -20.48 -5.59 0.09
C TYR A 172 -21.98 -5.25 0.08
N GLY A 173 -22.79 -5.97 -0.69
CA GLY A 173 -24.18 -5.60 -0.96
C GLY A 173 -24.29 -4.58 -2.10
N ALA A 174 -25.39 -4.64 -2.85
CA ALA A 174 -25.56 -3.89 -4.10
C ALA A 174 -25.45 -2.37 -3.92
N GLU A 175 -25.99 -1.81 -2.84
CA GLU A 175 -25.94 -0.36 -2.57
C GLU A 175 -24.50 0.13 -2.37
N VAL A 176 -23.75 -0.56 -1.49
CA VAL A 176 -22.36 -0.21 -1.18
C VAL A 176 -21.47 -0.45 -2.38
N ALA A 177 -21.65 -1.58 -3.09
CA ALA A 177 -20.92 -1.88 -4.32
C ALA A 177 -21.14 -0.79 -5.38
N GLY A 178 -22.38 -0.32 -5.58
CA GLY A 178 -22.68 0.78 -6.50
C GLY A 178 -21.94 2.06 -6.17
N VAL A 179 -21.89 2.45 -4.88
CA VAL A 179 -21.12 3.63 -4.42
C VAL A 179 -19.63 3.45 -4.64
N LEU A 180 -19.08 2.27 -4.33
CA LEU A 180 -17.65 1.98 -4.49
C LEU A 180 -17.22 1.97 -5.95
N LEU A 181 -17.99 1.32 -6.84
CA LEU A 181 -17.71 1.27 -8.28
C LEU A 181 -17.77 2.67 -8.93
N ALA A 182 -18.66 3.55 -8.45
CA ALA A 182 -18.70 4.94 -8.89
C ALA A 182 -17.49 5.76 -8.36
N ARG A 183 -17.06 5.50 -7.13
CA ARG A 183 -15.92 6.20 -6.50
C ARG A 183 -14.57 5.79 -7.09
N TYR A 184 -14.44 4.52 -7.46
CA TYR A 184 -13.25 3.91 -8.05
C TYR A 184 -13.63 3.40 -9.46
N PRO A 185 -13.69 4.28 -10.47
CA PRO A 185 -14.04 3.88 -11.83
C PRO A 185 -13.03 2.89 -12.40
N ALA A 186 -13.47 2.01 -13.29
CA ALA A 186 -12.62 1.01 -13.94
C ALA A 186 -11.44 1.69 -14.64
N PRO A 187 -10.23 1.09 -14.60
CA PRO A 187 -9.09 1.64 -15.30
C PRO A 187 -9.25 1.44 -16.81
N ASP A 188 -8.76 2.39 -17.61
CA ASP A 188 -8.78 2.29 -19.09
C ASP A 188 -8.07 1.04 -19.61
N VAL A 189 -7.12 0.49 -18.84
CA VAL A 189 -6.45 -0.79 -19.10
C VAL A 189 -6.32 -1.57 -17.80
N LEU A 190 -7.00 -2.71 -17.70
CA LEU A 190 -6.93 -3.58 -16.54
C LEU A 190 -5.70 -4.51 -16.63
N ARG A 191 -4.52 -4.04 -16.21
CA ARG A 191 -3.29 -4.84 -16.17
C ARG A 191 -3.22 -5.70 -14.91
N ILE A 192 -3.64 -6.96 -15.00
CA ILE A 192 -3.50 -7.94 -13.92
C ILE A 192 -2.11 -8.59 -14.00
N GLY A 193 -1.07 -7.80 -13.73
CA GLY A 193 0.31 -8.29 -13.69
C GLY A 193 0.86 -8.84 -15.03
N PRO A 194 2.09 -9.38 -15.03
CA PRO A 194 2.72 -9.91 -16.23
C PRO A 194 1.98 -11.19 -16.69
N GLY A 195 1.36 -11.15 -17.87
CA GLY A 195 0.79 -12.33 -18.52
C GLY A 195 -0.69 -12.60 -18.27
N MET A 196 -1.43 -11.76 -17.54
CA MET A 196 -2.88 -11.84 -17.47
C MET A 196 -3.52 -10.50 -17.85
N THR A 197 -3.93 -10.41 -19.10
CA THR A 197 -4.88 -9.39 -19.58
C THR A 197 -6.23 -10.09 -19.61
N LEU A 198 -7.12 -9.81 -18.65
CA LEU A 198 -8.49 -10.28 -18.74
C LEU A 198 -9.38 -9.10 -19.16
N TRP A 199 -10.00 -9.31 -20.32
CA TRP A 199 -11.12 -8.59 -20.95
C TRP A 199 -10.86 -7.19 -21.54
N GLN A 200 -10.67 -7.19 -22.86
CA GLN A 200 -11.34 -6.25 -23.76
C GLN A 200 -12.59 -6.93 -24.30
N ASP A 201 -13.68 -6.16 -24.37
CA ASP A 201 -15.01 -6.56 -24.80
C ASP A 201 -15.06 -7.25 -26.17
N CYS A 202 -15.93 -8.25 -26.25
CA CYS A 202 -16.89 -8.42 -27.34
C CYS A 202 -18.28 -8.59 -26.71
#